data_AF-A0A2W6S7F6-F1
#
_entry.id   AF-A0A2W6S7F6-F1
#
_cell.length_a   1.000
_cell.length_b   1.000
_cell.length_c   1.000
_cell.angle_alpha   90.00
_cell.angle_beta   90.00
_cell.angle_gamma   90.00
#
_symmetry.space_group_name_H-M   'P 1'
#
loop_
_entity.id
_entity.type
_entity.pdbx_description
1 polymer ?
#
loop_
_entity_poly.entity_id
_entity_poly.type
_entity_poly.pdbx_seq_one_letter_code
_entity_poly.pdbx_strand_id
1 'polypeptide(L)'
;EDTEEVAINTQSDSIYVDVKQVTIPQNFKGYDNDLYSDKISVFKKDWIHVDVTRKADIKTPYLIIKKEAKGYNLPLNVSVPVEVINNRIVLPNFVKYPYEHRFRDYSIDYELVVPLKTIVLPAKHDLINFDGDLNADGINDNDQEKDEDGNIKIEKNKITVNGSTIEYNSDDEDSIIVNGKKVPSNQADKVIDSMKNSIKKMKGGNLDIKVNEGKNEISIQTK
;
A
#
# COMPACT_ATOMS: atom_id res chain seq x y z
N GLU A 1 -23.75 7.66 -6.21
CA GLU A 1 -22.30 7.53 -6.32
C GLU A 1 -21.85 8.34 -7.53
N ASP A 2 -20.72 9.03 -7.41
CA ASP A 2 -20.06 9.80 -8.46
C ASP A 2 -18.59 9.42 -8.47
N THR A 3 -17.98 9.37 -9.66
CA THR A 3 -16.60 8.90 -9.83
C THR A 3 -15.82 9.89 -10.67
N GLU A 4 -14.65 10.29 -10.18
CA GLU A 4 -13.73 11.18 -10.88
C GLU A 4 -12.39 10.47 -11.12
N GLU A 5 -11.85 10.56 -12.33
CA GLU A 5 -10.54 10.01 -12.68
C GLU A 5 -9.51 11.14 -12.84
N VAL A 6 -8.37 11.00 -12.16
CA VAL A 6 -7.26 11.96 -12.18
C VAL A 6 -6.02 11.26 -12.72
N ALA A 7 -5.58 11.62 -13.93
CA ALA A 7 -4.38 11.07 -14.54
C ALA A 7 -3.10 11.55 -13.82
N ILE A 8 -2.15 10.63 -13.62
CA ILE A 8 -0.85 10.91 -13.00
C ILE A 8 0.22 10.83 -14.08
N ASN A 9 0.50 11.97 -14.70
CA ASN A 9 1.43 12.10 -15.83
C ASN A 9 2.90 12.06 -15.37
N THR A 10 3.31 10.92 -14.83
CA THR A 10 4.68 10.65 -14.37
C THR A 10 5.42 9.71 -15.32
N GLN A 11 6.74 9.87 -15.41
CA GLN A 11 7.65 8.89 -16.02
C GLN A 11 8.38 8.04 -14.97
N SER A 12 8.14 8.30 -13.69
CA SER A 12 8.75 7.57 -12.58
C SER A 12 8.06 6.23 -12.40
N ASP A 13 8.86 5.21 -12.09
CA ASP A 13 8.39 3.89 -11.66
C ASP A 13 7.87 3.90 -10.21
N SER A 14 7.85 5.05 -9.53
CA SER A 14 7.28 5.18 -8.19
C SER A 14 6.28 6.31 -8.06
N ILE A 15 5.29 6.14 -7.19
CA ILE A 15 4.27 7.13 -6.84
C ILE A 15 4.31 7.37 -5.34
N TYR A 16 4.50 8.62 -4.94
CA TYR A 16 4.34 9.03 -3.55
C TYR A 16 2.88 9.37 -3.29
N VAL A 17 2.33 8.88 -2.18
CA VAL A 17 0.99 9.24 -1.74
C VAL A 17 1.10 9.91 -0.38
N ASP A 18 0.68 11.17 -0.31
CA ASP A 18 0.83 12.05 0.85
C ASP A 18 -0.53 12.65 1.24
N VAL A 19 -0.57 13.27 2.42
CA VAL A 19 -1.75 13.95 2.95
C VAL A 19 -1.48 15.44 3.08
N LYS A 20 -2.37 16.25 2.49
CA LYS A 20 -2.44 17.68 2.72
C LYS A 20 -3.22 17.93 4.00
N GLN A 21 -2.60 18.67 4.91
CA GLN A 21 -3.33 19.23 6.04
C GLN A 21 -4.10 20.46 5.56
N VAL A 22 -5.40 20.31 5.35
CA VAL A 22 -6.29 21.43 4.99
C VAL A 22 -6.36 22.40 6.16
N THR A 23 -5.98 23.66 5.91
CA THR A 23 -6.13 24.73 6.89
C THR A 23 -7.58 25.20 6.93
N ILE A 24 -8.24 25.01 8.07
CA ILE A 24 -9.60 25.50 8.27
C ILE A 24 -9.57 27.01 8.52
N PRO A 25 -10.31 27.84 7.75
CA PRO A 25 -10.34 29.28 7.95
C PRO A 25 -10.90 29.67 9.33
N GLN A 26 -10.39 30.77 9.90
CA GLN A 26 -10.74 31.23 11.26
C GLN A 26 -12.23 31.58 11.45
N ASN A 27 -12.96 31.88 10.38
CA ASN A 27 -14.39 32.18 10.44
C ASN A 27 -15.28 30.92 10.59
N PHE A 28 -14.71 29.72 10.56
CA PHE A 28 -15.45 28.47 10.77
C PHE A 28 -15.52 28.14 12.25
N LYS A 29 -16.71 27.78 12.73
CA LYS A 29 -16.92 27.24 14.07
C LYS A 29 -16.69 25.73 14.07
N GLY A 30 -15.91 25.23 15.03
CA GLY A 30 -15.73 23.80 15.26
C GLY A 30 -16.91 23.17 16.01
N TYR A 31 -17.17 21.92 15.69
CA TYR A 31 -18.19 21.03 16.25
C TYR A 31 -17.58 19.65 16.49
N ASP A 32 -18.34 18.74 17.09
CA ASP A 32 -17.90 17.37 17.34
C ASP A 32 -17.53 16.62 16.05
N ASN A 33 -16.71 15.57 16.21
CA ASN A 33 -16.25 14.69 15.14
C ASN A 33 -15.47 15.44 14.04
N ASP A 34 -14.61 16.39 14.41
CA ASP A 34 -13.77 17.14 13.46
C ASP A 34 -14.59 17.79 12.32
N LEU A 35 -15.72 18.40 12.69
CA LEU A 35 -16.61 19.11 11.77
C LEU A 35 -16.50 20.62 12.01
N TYR A 36 -16.35 21.39 10.94
CA TYR A 36 -16.21 22.84 11.00
C TYR A 36 -17.18 23.50 10.03
N SER A 37 -17.84 24.59 10.43
CA SER A 37 -18.77 25.30 9.55
C SER A 37 -18.85 26.80 9.81
N ASP A 38 -18.98 27.56 8.73
CA ASP A 38 -19.34 28.98 8.72
C ASP A 38 -20.84 29.21 8.43
N LYS A 39 -21.66 28.15 8.51
CA LYS A 39 -23.08 28.07 8.12
C LYS A 39 -23.37 28.26 6.62
N ILE A 40 -22.34 28.36 5.78
CA ILE A 40 -22.45 28.38 4.32
C ILE A 40 -21.90 27.06 3.76
N SER A 41 -20.76 26.63 4.28
CA SER A 41 -20.09 25.37 3.94
C SER A 41 -19.65 24.63 5.19
N VAL A 42 -19.32 23.37 5.01
CA VAL A 42 -18.84 22.47 6.04
C VAL A 42 -17.52 21.87 5.56
N PHE A 43 -16.54 21.88 6.45
CA PHE A 43 -15.38 21.01 6.36
C PHE A 43 -15.59 19.84 7.32
N LYS A 44 -15.37 18.63 6.82
CA LYS A 44 -15.43 17.40 7.62
C LYS A 44 -14.15 16.63 7.40
N LYS A 45 -13.50 16.23 8.50
CA LYS A 45 -12.33 15.37 8.42
C LYS A 45 -12.72 14.04 7.80
N ASP A 46 -11.86 13.55 6.94
CA ASP A 46 -12.01 12.29 6.23
C ASP A 46 -10.94 11.28 6.68
N TRP A 47 -11.29 10.00 6.64
CA TRP A 47 -10.36 8.91 6.91
C TRP A 47 -9.92 8.34 5.57
N ILE A 48 -8.71 8.70 5.16
CA ILE A 48 -8.23 8.43 3.82
C ILE A 48 -7.92 6.93 3.69
N HIS A 49 -8.66 6.28 2.80
CA HIS A 49 -8.46 4.89 2.42
C HIS A 49 -8.10 4.81 0.93
N VAL A 50 -7.04 4.09 0.61
CA VAL A 50 -6.52 3.95 -0.76
C VAL A 50 -6.36 2.48 -1.11
N ASP A 51 -7.17 2.03 -2.06
CA ASP A 51 -7.00 0.74 -2.72
C ASP A 51 -5.95 0.86 -3.84
N VAL A 52 -4.91 0.03 -3.81
CA VAL A 52 -3.91 -0.05 -4.88
C VAL A 52 -4.26 -1.20 -5.82
N THR A 53 -4.66 -0.86 -7.05
CA THR A 53 -5.00 -1.84 -8.09
C THR A 53 -3.94 -1.84 -9.19
N ARG A 54 -3.44 -3.01 -9.56
CA ARG A 54 -2.43 -3.18 -10.62
C ARG A 54 -3.07 -3.66 -11.91
N LYS A 55 -2.77 -3.00 -13.03
CA LYS A 55 -3.27 -3.39 -14.37
C LYS A 55 -2.12 -3.53 -15.37
N ALA A 56 -2.16 -4.57 -16.19
CA ALA A 56 -1.12 -4.89 -17.18
C ALA A 56 -1.22 -4.03 -18.45
N ASP A 57 -2.41 -3.55 -18.76
CA ASP A 57 -2.78 -2.85 -19.99
C ASP A 57 -2.67 -1.31 -19.88
N ILE A 58 -2.23 -0.78 -18.73
CA ILE A 58 -2.06 0.66 -18.53
C ILE A 58 -0.58 1.06 -18.46
N LYS A 59 -0.27 2.21 -19.07
CA LYS A 59 1.06 2.83 -19.01
C LYS A 59 1.09 4.05 -18.09
N THR A 60 -0.02 4.78 -18.05
CA THR A 60 -0.17 5.99 -17.25
C THR A 60 -1.00 5.63 -16.02
N PRO A 61 -0.45 5.74 -14.81
CA PRO A 61 -1.22 5.56 -13.59
C PRO A 61 -2.28 6.65 -13.44
N TYR A 62 -3.35 6.34 -12.73
CA TYR A 62 -4.43 7.29 -12.46
C TYR A 62 -5.09 6.98 -11.12
N LEU A 63 -5.66 8.01 -10.51
CA LEU A 63 -6.43 7.92 -9.27
C LEU A 63 -7.92 8.01 -9.60
N ILE A 64 -8.70 7.07 -9.08
CA ILE A 64 -10.15 7.11 -9.09
C ILE A 64 -10.61 7.63 -7.73
N ILE A 65 -11.43 8.68 -7.71
CA ILE A 65 -12.05 9.25 -6.52
C ILE A 65 -13.53 8.86 -6.55
N LYS A 66 -13.93 7.93 -5.67
CA LYS A 66 -15.31 7.48 -5.53
C LYS A 66 -15.97 8.29 -4.43
N LYS A 67 -17.07 8.96 -4.77
CA LYS A 67 -17.77 9.87 -3.87
C LYS A 67 -19.19 9.37 -3.67
N GLU A 68 -19.57 9.16 -2.43
CA GLU A 68 -20.95 8.85 -2.07
C GLU A 68 -21.45 9.72 -0.91
N ALA A 69 -22.77 9.85 -0.82
CA ALA A 69 -23.41 10.51 0.30
C ALA A 69 -24.80 9.93 0.57
N LYS A 70 -25.00 9.37 1.76
CA LYS A 70 -26.29 8.86 2.23
C LYS A 70 -27.10 9.97 2.92
N GLY A 71 -28.40 9.75 3.07
CA GLY A 71 -29.32 10.71 3.67
C GLY A 71 -30.27 11.30 2.62
N TYR A 72 -30.22 12.62 2.44
CA TYR A 72 -31.15 13.32 1.54
C TYR A 72 -31.03 12.87 0.09
N ASN A 73 -32.16 12.85 -0.62
CA ASN A 73 -32.21 12.65 -2.06
C ASN A 73 -31.85 13.95 -2.82
N LEU A 74 -30.62 14.43 -2.60
CA LEU A 74 -30.05 15.60 -3.27
C LEU A 74 -28.86 15.19 -4.15
N PRO A 75 -28.59 15.90 -5.25
CA PRO A 75 -27.38 15.69 -6.04
C PRO A 75 -26.13 15.71 -5.17
N LEU A 76 -25.13 14.92 -5.55
CA LEU A 76 -23.86 14.91 -4.84
C LEU A 76 -23.16 16.26 -5.06
N ASN A 77 -22.76 16.90 -3.96
CA ASN A 77 -22.02 18.15 -3.99
C ASN A 77 -20.97 18.10 -2.88
N VAL A 78 -19.75 17.74 -3.25
CA VAL A 78 -18.58 17.66 -2.37
C VAL A 78 -17.33 17.99 -3.19
N SER A 79 -16.46 18.79 -2.61
CA SER A 79 -15.17 19.17 -3.17
C SER A 79 -14.07 18.36 -2.49
N VAL A 80 -13.31 17.62 -3.29
CA VAL A 80 -12.18 16.78 -2.87
C VAL A 80 -10.93 17.28 -3.59
N PRO A 81 -10.19 18.26 -3.03
CA PRO A 81 -9.08 18.91 -3.72
C PRO A 81 -7.82 18.06 -3.72
N VAL A 82 -7.79 17.00 -4.53
CA VAL A 82 -6.59 16.18 -4.77
C VAL A 82 -5.58 16.99 -5.60
N GLU A 83 -4.31 16.94 -5.20
CA GLU A 83 -3.22 17.55 -5.95
C GLU A 83 -2.29 16.47 -6.51
N VAL A 84 -1.93 16.58 -7.79
CA VAL A 84 -0.94 15.70 -8.43
C VAL A 84 0.23 16.56 -8.90
N ILE A 85 1.42 16.30 -8.34
CA ILE A 85 2.66 17.01 -8.64
C ILE A 85 3.70 15.97 -9.06
N ASN A 86 3.97 15.88 -10.35
CA ASN A 86 4.83 14.85 -10.95
C ASN A 86 4.37 13.42 -10.58
N ASN A 87 5.12 12.75 -9.71
CA ASN A 87 4.85 11.42 -9.20
C ASN A 87 4.31 11.42 -7.76
N ARG A 88 3.90 12.57 -7.23
CA ARG A 88 3.31 12.71 -5.89
C ARG A 88 1.83 13.04 -6.01
N ILE A 89 1.00 12.26 -5.32
CA ILE A 89 -0.41 12.52 -5.07
C ILE A 89 -0.53 13.06 -3.66
N VAL A 90 -1.30 14.13 -3.48
CA VAL A 90 -1.59 14.70 -2.16
C VAL A 90 -3.09 14.69 -1.94
N LEU A 91 -3.53 13.84 -1.01
CA LEU A 91 -4.92 13.62 -0.66
C LEU A 91 -5.35 14.57 0.46
N PRO A 92 -6.56 15.14 0.41
CA PRO A 92 -7.03 16.07 1.44
C PRO A 92 -7.50 15.31 2.69
N ASN A 93 -7.08 15.74 3.88
CA ASN A 93 -7.62 15.21 5.14
C ASN A 93 -9.00 15.77 5.53
N PHE A 94 -9.50 16.78 4.80
CA PHE A 94 -10.85 17.33 4.96
C PHE A 94 -11.52 17.48 3.60
N VAL A 95 -12.78 17.09 3.55
CA VAL A 95 -13.67 17.33 2.41
C VAL A 95 -14.54 18.56 2.69
N LYS A 96 -14.96 19.25 1.62
CA LYS A 96 -15.81 20.44 1.74
C LYS A 96 -17.14 20.24 1.02
N TYR A 97 -18.26 20.56 1.68
CA TYR A 97 -19.59 20.49 1.07
C TYR A 97 -20.52 21.62 1.59
N PRO A 98 -21.66 21.89 0.93
CA PRO A 98 -22.61 22.93 1.35
C PRO A 98 -23.24 22.68 2.72
N TYR A 99 -23.51 23.73 3.50
CA TYR A 99 -24.11 23.61 4.83
C TYR A 99 -25.52 22.99 4.84
N GLU A 100 -26.27 23.16 3.76
CA GLU A 100 -27.56 22.48 3.56
C GLU A 100 -27.42 20.95 3.56
N HIS A 101 -26.25 20.41 3.23
CA HIS A 101 -25.97 18.98 3.19
C HIS A 101 -25.33 18.44 4.49
N ARG A 102 -25.24 19.23 5.57
CA ARG A 102 -24.52 18.89 6.82
C ARG A 102 -24.95 17.63 7.56
N PHE A 103 -26.10 17.07 7.24
CA PHE A 103 -26.60 15.83 7.83
C PHE A 103 -26.52 14.63 6.89
N ARG A 104 -25.90 14.82 5.71
CA ARG A 104 -25.56 13.71 4.82
C ARG A 104 -24.28 13.04 5.33
N ASP A 105 -24.26 11.74 5.17
CA ASP A 105 -23.11 10.91 5.51
C ASP A 105 -22.28 10.71 4.26
N TYR A 106 -21.19 11.47 4.14
CA TYR A 106 -20.30 11.45 2.98
C TYR A 106 -19.19 10.42 3.18
N SER A 107 -18.93 9.62 2.15
CA SER A 107 -17.76 8.74 2.06
C SER A 107 -16.97 9.07 0.81
N ILE A 108 -15.65 9.18 0.95
CA ILE A 108 -14.73 9.33 -0.18
C ILE A 108 -13.71 8.20 -0.13
N ASP A 109 -13.76 7.34 -1.14
CA ASP A 109 -12.83 6.24 -1.30
C ASP A 109 -11.92 6.50 -2.51
N TYR A 110 -10.67 6.08 -2.41
CA TYR A 110 -9.68 6.28 -3.47
C TYR A 110 -9.21 4.93 -3.99
N GLU A 111 -9.12 4.79 -5.31
CA GLU A 111 -8.46 3.65 -5.96
C GLU A 111 -7.31 4.17 -6.82
N LEU A 112 -6.09 3.84 -6.44
CA LEU A 112 -4.88 4.14 -7.18
C LEU A 112 -4.57 3.01 -8.15
N VAL A 113 -4.83 3.24 -9.44
CA VAL A 113 -4.59 2.26 -10.49
C VAL A 113 -3.21 2.49 -11.10
N VAL A 114 -2.35 1.47 -11.02
CA VAL A 114 -0.94 1.56 -11.42
C VAL A 114 -0.51 0.44 -12.38
N PRO A 115 0.50 0.69 -13.23
CA PRO A 115 1.18 -0.37 -13.98
C PRO A 115 1.79 -1.43 -13.06
N LEU A 116 1.98 -2.65 -13.58
CA LEU A 116 2.43 -3.81 -12.80
C LEU A 116 3.66 -3.57 -11.92
N LYS A 117 4.64 -2.81 -12.41
CA LYS A 117 5.95 -2.63 -11.74
C LYS A 117 6.05 -1.35 -10.92
N THR A 118 5.00 -0.53 -10.85
CA THR A 118 5.06 0.76 -10.17
C THR A 118 5.05 0.57 -8.65
N ILE A 119 5.97 1.24 -7.96
CA ILE A 119 6.06 1.20 -6.50
C ILE A 119 5.23 2.34 -5.90
N VAL A 120 4.35 2.03 -4.95
CA VAL A 120 3.57 3.02 -4.19
C VAL A 120 4.29 3.28 -2.85
N LEU A 121 4.59 4.55 -2.59
CA LEU A 121 5.37 5.00 -1.45
C LEU A 121 4.49 5.88 -0.54
N PRO A 122 3.97 5.33 0.58
CA PRO A 122 3.23 6.11 1.55
C PRO A 122 4.16 7.11 2.26
N ALA A 123 3.88 8.41 2.11
CA ALA A 123 4.68 9.46 2.74
C ALA A 123 4.37 9.63 4.24
N LYS A 124 3.15 9.27 4.67
CA LYS A 124 2.65 9.38 6.06
C LYS A 124 1.79 8.16 6.40
N HIS A 125 2.43 7.13 6.95
CA HIS A 125 1.81 5.83 7.21
C HIS A 125 0.63 5.91 8.20
N ASP A 126 0.65 6.86 9.14
CA ASP A 126 -0.37 6.94 10.20
C ASP A 126 -1.66 7.67 9.77
N LEU A 127 -1.69 8.29 8.59
CA LEU A 127 -2.79 9.15 8.14
C LEU A 127 -3.55 8.61 6.93
N ILE A 128 -3.01 7.58 6.29
CA ILE A 128 -3.61 6.95 5.12
C ILE A 128 -3.61 5.45 5.37
N ASN A 129 -4.79 4.84 5.26
CA ASN A 129 -4.89 3.40 5.20
C ASN A 129 -4.72 2.95 3.74
N PHE A 130 -3.84 1.98 3.51
CA PHE A 130 -3.63 1.39 2.19
C PHE A 130 -4.05 -0.07 2.19
N ASP A 131 -4.80 -0.46 1.18
CA ASP A 131 -5.06 -1.85 0.85
C ASP A 131 -4.45 -2.17 -0.51
N GLY A 132 -3.71 -3.28 -0.62
CA GLY A 132 -3.12 -3.76 -1.88
C GLY A 132 -1.62 -4.00 -1.83
N ASP A 133 -1.05 -4.37 -2.98
CA ASP A 133 0.39 -4.58 -3.19
C ASP A 133 1.06 -3.23 -3.47
N LEU A 134 1.82 -2.70 -2.51
CA LEU A 134 2.47 -1.38 -2.65
C LEU A 134 3.84 -1.49 -3.31
N ASN A 135 4.56 -2.58 -3.08
CA ASN A 135 5.96 -2.75 -3.50
C ASN A 135 6.14 -3.51 -4.82
N ALA A 136 5.04 -3.88 -5.49
CA ALA A 136 4.99 -4.66 -6.72
C ALA A 136 5.57 -6.08 -6.59
N ASP A 137 5.48 -6.69 -5.41
CA ASP A 137 5.97 -8.06 -5.18
C ASP A 137 4.94 -9.17 -5.50
N GLY A 138 3.73 -8.76 -5.91
CA GLY A 138 2.62 -9.61 -6.30
C GLY A 138 1.66 -9.94 -5.15
N ILE A 139 1.88 -9.38 -3.96
CA ILE A 139 1.16 -9.75 -2.73
C ILE A 139 0.70 -8.49 -2.00
N ASN A 140 -0.51 -8.51 -1.47
CA ASN A 140 -1.01 -7.38 -0.72
C ASN A 140 -0.21 -7.21 0.57
N ASP A 141 0.22 -5.98 0.84
CA ASP A 141 1.02 -5.66 2.02
C ASP A 141 0.30 -6.00 3.34
N ASN A 142 -1.04 -6.06 3.31
CA ASN A 142 -1.90 -6.35 4.46
C ASN A 142 -2.10 -7.85 4.70
N ASP A 143 -1.81 -8.68 3.70
CA ASP A 143 -1.88 -10.14 3.81
C ASP A 143 -0.52 -10.75 4.23
N GLN A 144 0.52 -9.93 4.39
CA GLN A 144 1.87 -10.37 4.74
C GLN A 144 2.08 -10.42 6.26
N GLU A 145 2.38 -11.61 6.80
CA GLU A 145 2.97 -11.73 8.13
C GLU A 145 4.41 -11.21 8.10
N LYS A 146 4.72 -10.27 9.01
CA LYS A 146 6.04 -9.64 9.15
C LYS A 146 6.58 -9.89 10.55
N ASP A 147 7.87 -10.15 10.68
CA ASP A 147 8.56 -10.08 11.97
C ASP A 147 8.63 -8.63 12.47
N GLU A 148 8.93 -8.43 13.76
CA GLU A 148 8.96 -7.09 14.39
C GLU A 148 9.90 -6.11 13.67
N ASP A 149 10.93 -6.62 12.98
CA ASP A 149 11.90 -5.83 12.23
C ASP A 149 11.64 -5.75 10.71
N GLY A 150 10.61 -6.43 10.20
CA GLY A 150 10.26 -6.49 8.76
C GLY A 150 11.34 -7.12 7.85
N ASN A 151 12.31 -7.84 8.41
CA ASN A 151 13.43 -8.44 7.69
C ASN A 151 13.05 -9.76 7.03
N ILE A 152 12.05 -10.44 7.59
CA ILE A 152 11.57 -11.74 7.14
C ILE A 152 10.07 -11.61 6.82
N LYS A 153 9.73 -11.91 5.57
CA LYS A 153 8.34 -12.08 5.13
C LYS A 153 8.12 -13.53 4.74
N ILE A 154 7.08 -14.15 5.30
CA ILE A 154 6.73 -15.55 5.02
C ILE A 154 5.34 -15.57 4.38
N GLU A 155 5.26 -16.17 3.20
CA GLU A 155 4.03 -16.31 2.41
C GLU A 155 3.81 -17.80 2.08
N LYS A 156 2.60 -18.14 1.62
CA LYS A 156 2.18 -19.54 1.35
C LYS A 156 3.15 -20.31 0.44
N ASN A 157 3.87 -19.61 -0.43
CA ASN A 157 4.74 -20.17 -1.46
C ASN A 157 6.00 -19.33 -1.73
N LYS A 158 6.30 -18.34 -0.89
CA LYS A 158 7.42 -17.43 -1.07
C LYS A 158 7.96 -16.97 0.28
N ILE A 159 9.27 -16.87 0.38
CA ILE A 159 9.99 -16.43 1.57
C ILE A 159 10.93 -15.31 1.13
N THR A 160 10.80 -14.15 1.76
CA THR A 160 11.70 -13.02 1.52
C THR A 160 12.52 -12.74 2.78
N VAL A 161 13.85 -12.73 2.64
CA VAL A 161 14.79 -12.40 3.71
C VAL A 161 15.73 -11.29 3.23
N ASN A 162 15.64 -10.11 3.86
CA ASN A 162 16.47 -8.94 3.52
C ASN A 162 16.54 -8.65 2.01
N GLY A 163 15.41 -8.74 1.31
CA GLY A 163 15.28 -8.48 -0.12
C GLY A 163 15.70 -9.65 -1.04
N SER A 164 16.16 -10.77 -0.50
CA SER A 164 16.31 -12.01 -1.28
C SER A 164 15.06 -12.86 -1.19
N THR A 165 14.57 -13.39 -2.31
CA THR A 165 13.36 -14.19 -2.40
C THR A 165 13.66 -15.64 -2.75
N ILE A 166 12.89 -16.55 -2.14
CA ILE A 166 12.79 -17.96 -2.53
C ILE A 166 11.31 -18.26 -2.71
N GLU A 167 10.91 -18.71 -3.90
CA GLU A 167 9.55 -19.07 -4.25
C GLU A 167 9.52 -20.54 -4.66
N TYR A 168 8.47 -21.26 -4.24
CA TYR A 168 8.24 -22.66 -4.59
C TYR A 168 6.81 -22.83 -5.12
N ASN A 169 6.60 -23.76 -6.04
CA ASN A 169 5.27 -24.02 -6.60
C ASN A 169 4.98 -25.52 -6.49
N SER A 170 3.82 -25.87 -5.93
CA SER A 170 3.36 -27.27 -5.85
C SER A 170 3.14 -27.89 -7.23
N ASP A 171 2.88 -27.08 -8.26
CA ASP A 171 2.67 -27.54 -9.63
C ASP A 171 3.99 -27.72 -10.42
N ASP A 172 5.13 -27.30 -9.85
CA ASP A 172 6.45 -27.34 -10.48
C ASP A 172 7.50 -27.81 -9.47
N GLU A 173 7.34 -29.06 -9.02
CA GLU A 173 8.16 -29.69 -7.96
C GLU A 173 9.66 -29.85 -8.34
N ASP A 174 9.98 -29.76 -9.63
CA ASP A 174 11.34 -29.94 -10.16
C ASP A 174 12.18 -28.66 -10.11
N SER A 175 11.65 -27.56 -9.57
CA SER A 175 12.38 -26.30 -9.46
C SER A 175 11.87 -25.36 -8.37
N ILE A 176 12.74 -24.42 -7.99
CA ILE A 176 12.40 -23.27 -7.16
C ILE A 176 12.78 -21.98 -7.90
N ILE A 177 12.23 -20.85 -7.49
CA ILE A 177 12.62 -19.54 -8.03
C ILE A 177 13.39 -18.80 -6.94
N VAL A 178 14.66 -18.49 -7.20
CA VAL A 178 15.50 -17.73 -6.27
C VAL A 178 15.79 -16.36 -6.89
N ASN A 179 15.36 -15.28 -6.23
CA ASN A 179 15.50 -13.90 -6.73
C ASN A 179 14.97 -13.73 -8.16
N GLY A 180 13.81 -14.32 -8.47
CA GLY A 180 13.20 -14.30 -9.80
C GLY A 180 13.86 -15.22 -10.85
N LYS A 181 14.89 -15.98 -10.49
CA LYS A 181 15.54 -16.94 -11.38
C LYS A 181 15.11 -18.37 -11.06
N LYS A 182 14.58 -19.07 -12.05
CA LYS A 182 14.25 -20.51 -11.95
C LYS A 182 15.52 -21.33 -11.77
N VAL A 183 15.57 -22.14 -10.72
CA VAL A 183 16.67 -23.02 -10.33
C VAL A 183 16.13 -24.44 -10.24
N PRO A 184 16.66 -25.39 -11.04
CA PRO A 184 16.26 -26.80 -10.94
C PRO A 184 16.56 -27.38 -9.56
N SER A 185 15.74 -28.32 -9.08
CA SER A 185 15.88 -28.92 -7.73
C SER A 185 17.27 -29.52 -7.49
N ASN A 186 17.92 -30.09 -8.50
CA ASN A 186 19.29 -30.63 -8.40
C ASN A 186 20.40 -29.57 -8.22
N GLN A 187 20.06 -28.29 -8.36
CA GLN A 187 20.94 -27.13 -8.16
C GLN A 187 20.47 -26.25 -7.00
N ALA A 188 19.25 -26.45 -6.51
CA ALA A 188 18.64 -25.66 -5.45
C ALA A 188 19.50 -25.64 -4.18
N ASP A 189 19.95 -26.81 -3.70
CA ASP A 189 20.79 -26.92 -2.50
C ASP A 189 22.04 -26.05 -2.57
N LYS A 190 22.72 -26.05 -3.72
CA LYS A 190 23.95 -25.25 -3.92
C LYS A 190 23.68 -23.75 -3.91
N VAL A 191 22.56 -23.33 -4.48
CA VAL A 191 22.14 -21.92 -4.50
C VAL A 191 21.73 -21.48 -3.09
N ILE A 192 20.97 -22.31 -2.37
CA ILE A 192 20.57 -22.04 -0.98
C ILE A 192 21.79 -22.01 -0.05
N ASP A 193 22.75 -22.92 -0.20
CA ASP A 193 24.00 -22.91 0.57
C ASP A 193 24.84 -21.65 0.31
N SER A 194 24.87 -21.19 -0.96
CA SER A 194 25.51 -19.92 -1.32
C SER A 194 24.81 -18.73 -0.65
N MET A 195 23.49 -18.72 -0.60
CA MET A 195 22.71 -17.72 0.12
C MET A 195 22.97 -17.77 1.63
N LYS A 196 22.96 -18.95 2.26
CA LYS A 196 23.28 -19.14 3.69
C LYS A 196 24.64 -18.56 4.04
N ASN A 197 25.64 -18.78 3.18
CA ASN A 197 26.99 -18.23 3.36
C ASN A 197 27.04 -16.71 3.17
N SER A 198 26.22 -16.16 2.28
CA SER A 198 26.12 -14.71 2.04
C SER A 198 25.41 -14.01 3.20
N ILE A 199 24.32 -14.60 3.71
CA ILE A 199 23.57 -14.14 4.88
C ILE A 199 24.46 -14.13 6.13
N LYS A 200 25.25 -15.20 6.36
CA LYS A 200 26.22 -15.28 7.46
C LYS A 200 27.32 -14.21 7.42
N LYS A 201 27.63 -13.66 6.24
CA LYS A 201 28.71 -12.68 6.05
C LYS A 201 28.24 -11.22 6.08
N MET A 202 26.95 -10.96 5.89
CA MET A 202 26.46 -9.60 5.61
C MET A 202 26.17 -8.71 6.83
N LYS A 203 26.10 -9.27 8.04
CA LYS A 203 26.13 -8.47 9.28
C LYS A 203 26.99 -9.22 10.28
N GLY A 204 27.90 -8.55 10.98
CA GLY A 204 28.75 -9.13 12.03
C GLY A 204 27.98 -9.63 13.27
N GLY A 205 26.84 -10.29 13.08
CA GLY A 205 25.90 -10.75 14.10
C GLY A 205 25.72 -12.27 14.04
N ASN A 206 25.73 -12.85 15.22
CA ASN A 206 25.62 -14.28 15.49
C ASN A 206 24.23 -14.83 15.12
N LEU A 207 24.01 -15.13 13.84
CA LEU A 207 22.81 -15.84 13.37
C LEU A 207 23.03 -17.36 13.37
N ASP A 208 22.26 -18.07 14.19
CA ASP A 208 22.18 -19.53 14.22
C ASP A 208 20.91 -19.99 13.49
N ILE A 209 21.07 -20.72 12.38
CA ILE A 209 19.97 -21.25 11.58
C ILE A 209 19.99 -22.76 11.72
N LYS A 210 18.98 -23.31 12.39
CA LYS A 210 18.79 -24.75 12.60
C LYS A 210 17.65 -25.25 11.72
N VAL A 211 17.92 -26.32 10.99
CA VAL A 211 16.91 -27.04 10.20
C VAL A 211 16.66 -28.36 10.91
N ASN A 212 15.41 -28.62 11.28
CA ASN A 212 14.97 -29.89 11.82
C ASN A 212 14.18 -30.65 10.76
N GLU A 213 14.88 -31.49 10.00
CA GLU A 213 14.30 -32.31 8.93
C GLU A 213 13.21 -33.26 9.45
N GLY A 214 13.30 -33.73 10.69
CA GLY A 214 12.31 -34.64 11.28
C GLY A 214 11.00 -33.95 11.68
N LYS A 215 10.97 -32.62 11.73
CA LYS A 215 9.79 -31.82 12.08
C LYS A 215 9.34 -30.85 10.99
N ASN A 216 10.05 -30.80 9.85
CA ASN A 216 9.87 -29.80 8.80
C ASN A 216 9.88 -28.37 9.36
N GLU A 217 10.82 -28.08 10.26
CA GLU A 217 10.89 -26.81 10.99
C GLU A 217 12.25 -26.14 10.76
N ILE A 218 12.24 -24.83 10.50
CA ILE A 218 13.44 -23.99 10.43
C ILE A 218 13.38 -23.00 11.59
N SER A 219 14.39 -23.02 12.44
CA SER A 219 14.54 -22.08 13.56
C SER A 219 15.69 -21.13 13.26
N ILE A 220 15.40 -19.84 13.32
CA ILE A 220 16.38 -18.76 13.15
C ILE A 220 16.52 -18.06 14.50
N GLN A 221 17.73 -18.06 15.05
CA GLN A 221 18.05 -17.39 16.31
C GLN A 221 19.14 -16.34 16.07
N THR A 222 18.89 -15.13 16.52
CA THR A 222 19.89 -14.08 16.68
C THR A 222 20.43 -14.13 18.10
N LYS A 223 21.75 -14.16 18.31
CA LYS A 223 22.34 -13.89 19.64
C LYS A 223 22.69 -12.42 19.82
#